data_AF-A0AAV2YRP4-F1
#
_entry.id   AF-A0AAV2YRP4-F1
#
_cell.length_a   1.000
_cell.length_b   1.000
_cell.length_c   1.000
_cell.angle_alpha   90.00
_cell.angle_beta   90.00
_cell.angle_gamma   90.00
#
_symmetry.space_group_name_H-M   'P 1'
#
loop_
_entity.id
_entity.type
_entity.pdbx_description
1 polymer ?
#
loop_
_entity_poly.entity_id
_entity_poly.type
_entity_poly.pdbx_seq_one_letter_code
_entity_poly.pdbx_strand_id
1 'polypeptide(L)'
;MTHDRRVVVPKALRLPAMKYFHSSLLHPGMTRMYQTMRTSMWWPGMKTDVEEYVRTCEQCQLWKRPSKRYGKLPEKQHQATPWEEVAVALIGSYTYSDDADAPKLQRRRCTCTSARSKAI
;
A
#
# COMPACT_ATOMS: atom_id res chain seq x y z
N MET A 1 40.04 4.29 -9.78
CA MET A 1 38.96 5.28 -10.04
C MET A 1 37.99 5.27 -8.87
N THR A 2 38.35 5.96 -7.79
CA THR A 2 37.53 6.10 -6.57
C THR A 2 37.21 7.58 -6.37
N HIS A 3 35.97 7.90 -6.05
CA HIS A 3 35.55 9.26 -5.70
C HIS A 3 35.14 9.25 -4.24
N ASP A 4 35.85 10.00 -3.39
CA ASP A 4 35.52 10.11 -1.97
C ASP A 4 35.36 8.73 -1.29
N ARG A 5 36.41 7.90 -1.45
CA ARG A 5 36.51 6.50 -0.96
C ARG A 5 35.42 5.54 -1.45
N ARG A 6 34.64 5.91 -2.47
CA ARG A 6 33.60 5.09 -3.09
C ARG A 6 33.99 4.67 -4.51
N VAL A 7 33.51 3.52 -4.93
CA VAL A 7 33.77 2.97 -6.27
C VAL A 7 32.94 3.74 -7.31
N VAL A 8 33.61 4.30 -8.32
CA VAL A 8 32.93 4.97 -9.42
C VAL A 8 32.42 3.93 -10.42
N VAL A 9 31.12 3.89 -10.68
CA VAL A 9 30.50 2.86 -11.54
C VAL A 9 30.39 3.35 -12.99
N PRO A 10 31.05 2.66 -13.96
CA PRO A 10 30.88 2.93 -15.39
C PRO A 10 29.42 2.75 -15.84
N LYS A 11 29.00 3.48 -16.89
CA LYS A 11 27.61 3.46 -17.39
C LYS A 11 27.07 2.05 -17.62
N ALA A 12 27.87 1.15 -18.18
CA ALA A 12 27.48 -0.23 -18.47
C ALA A 12 27.11 -1.05 -17.23
N LEU A 13 27.66 -0.73 -16.05
CA LEU A 13 27.47 -1.50 -14.82
C LEU A 13 26.39 -0.94 -13.89
N ARG A 14 25.83 0.24 -14.19
CA ARG A 14 24.82 0.90 -13.34
C ARG A 14 23.54 0.09 -13.24
N LEU A 15 23.00 -0.36 -14.38
CA LEU A 15 21.76 -1.16 -14.42
C LEU A 15 21.94 -2.54 -13.75
N PRO A 16 23.00 -3.32 -14.04
CA PRO A 16 23.28 -4.55 -13.31
C PRO A 16 23.39 -4.35 -11.80
N ALA A 17 24.07 -3.28 -11.36
CA ALA A 17 24.18 -2.95 -9.94
C ALA A 17 22.80 -2.66 -9.34
N MET A 18 22.00 -1.78 -9.94
CA MET A 18 20.65 -1.48 -9.44
C MET A 18 19.77 -2.74 -9.37
N LYS A 19 19.82 -3.61 -10.39
CA LYS A 19 19.08 -4.87 -10.41
C LYS A 19 19.49 -5.78 -9.25
N TYR A 20 20.80 -5.97 -9.06
CA TYR A 20 21.33 -6.80 -7.97
C TYR A 20 20.87 -6.28 -6.60
N PHE A 21 21.07 -5.00 -6.31
CA PHE A 21 20.66 -4.42 -5.02
C PHE A 21 19.15 -4.48 -4.80
N HIS A 22 18.35 -4.32 -5.85
CA HIS A 22 16.91 -4.38 -5.74
C HIS A 22 16.39 -5.78 -5.44
N SER A 23 16.94 -6.82 -6.08
CA SER A 23 16.60 -8.21 -5.78
C SER A 23 17.15 -8.67 -4.43
N SER A 24 18.42 -8.37 -4.14
CA SER A 24 19.10 -8.86 -2.93
C SER A 24 18.58 -8.22 -1.64
N LEU A 25 18.08 -6.98 -1.72
CA LEU A 25 17.48 -6.28 -0.57
C LEU A 25 15.95 -6.44 -0.50
N LEU A 26 15.38 -7.38 -1.26
CA LEU A 26 13.94 -7.67 -1.28
C LEU A 26 13.07 -6.45 -1.64
N HIS A 27 13.29 -5.89 -2.81
CA HIS A 27 12.50 -4.77 -3.36
C HIS A 27 12.40 -3.54 -2.42
N PRO A 28 13.54 -2.98 -1.97
CA PRO A 28 13.54 -1.81 -1.11
C PRO A 28 12.95 -0.59 -1.83
N GLY A 29 12.34 0.32 -1.06
CA GLY A 29 11.94 1.61 -1.57
C GLY A 29 13.13 2.49 -1.99
N MET A 30 12.84 3.52 -2.79
CA MET A 30 13.82 4.43 -3.40
C MET A 30 14.87 4.97 -2.41
N THR A 31 14.41 5.53 -1.29
CA THR A 31 15.29 6.12 -0.26
C THR A 31 16.24 5.10 0.33
N ARG A 32 15.73 3.90 0.68
CA ARG A 32 16.54 2.85 1.31
C ARG A 32 17.57 2.32 0.33
N MET A 33 17.16 2.05 -0.91
CA MET A 33 18.06 1.57 -1.96
C MET A 33 19.21 2.55 -2.21
N TYR A 34 18.89 3.83 -2.37
CA TYR A 34 19.91 4.87 -2.57
C TYR A 34 20.87 4.98 -1.37
N GLN A 35 20.35 4.95 -0.14
CA GLN A 35 21.17 5.03 1.07
C GLN A 35 22.10 3.83 1.24
N THR A 36 21.68 2.64 0.80
CA THR A 36 22.53 1.45 0.84
C THR A 36 23.59 1.48 -0.27
N MET A 37 23.25 1.92 -1.47
CA MET A 37 24.21 1.97 -2.58
C MET A 37 25.27 3.06 -2.35
N ARG A 38 24.88 4.24 -1.83
CA ARG A 38 25.81 5.38 -1.66
C ARG A 38 26.97 5.13 -0.70
N THR A 39 26.94 4.07 0.12
CA THR A 39 28.02 3.74 1.05
C THR A 39 29.23 3.13 0.34
N SER A 40 29.02 2.43 -0.77
CA SER A 40 30.07 1.70 -1.50
C SER A 40 30.32 2.22 -2.91
N MET A 41 29.30 2.77 -3.57
CA MET A 41 29.36 3.19 -4.97
C MET A 41 28.89 4.63 -5.20
N TRP A 42 29.33 5.20 -6.32
CA TRP A 42 28.98 6.56 -6.71
C TRP A 42 29.00 6.74 -8.24
N TRP A 43 28.08 7.56 -8.76
CA TRP A 43 28.14 8.14 -10.10
C TRP A 43 27.27 9.41 -10.19
N PRO A 44 27.49 10.29 -11.18
CA PRO A 44 26.65 11.46 -11.40
C PRO A 44 25.21 11.04 -11.72
N GLY A 45 24.23 11.56 -10.97
CA GLY A 45 22.81 11.21 -11.17
C GLY A 45 22.37 9.91 -10.49
N MET A 46 23.17 9.30 -9.61
CA MET A 46 22.80 8.03 -8.97
C MET A 46 21.44 8.03 -8.28
N LYS A 47 21.05 9.14 -7.64
CA LYS A 47 19.76 9.25 -6.97
C LYS A 47 18.59 9.14 -7.96
N THR A 48 18.67 9.87 -9.08
CA THR A 48 17.62 9.89 -10.11
C THR A 48 17.51 8.53 -10.80
N ASP A 49 18.64 7.90 -11.12
CA ASP A 49 18.68 6.58 -11.75
C ASP A 49 18.00 5.52 -10.85
N VAL A 50 18.30 5.54 -9.54
CA VAL A 50 17.70 4.62 -8.56
C VAL A 50 16.20 4.88 -8.40
N GLU A 51 15.78 6.14 -8.32
CA GLU A 51 14.36 6.51 -8.23
C GLU A 51 13.59 6.04 -9.46
N GLU A 52 14.13 6.26 -10.67
CA GLU A 52 13.51 5.82 -11.91
C GLU A 52 13.41 4.29 -11.97
N TYR A 53 14.49 3.57 -11.65
CA TYR A 53 14.53 2.11 -11.66
C TYR A 53 13.48 1.48 -10.74
N VAL A 54 13.41 1.95 -9.48
CA VAL A 54 12.42 1.45 -8.50
C VAL A 54 10.99 1.83 -8.91
N ARG A 55 10.80 2.99 -9.56
CA ARG A 55 9.50 3.42 -10.08
C ARG A 55 9.02 2.50 -11.21
N THR A 56 9.91 1.98 -12.04
CA THR A 56 9.55 1.09 -13.16
C THR A 56 9.41 -0.39 -12.79
N CYS A 57 9.70 -0.79 -11.53
CA CYS A 57 9.59 -2.19 -11.13
C CYS A 57 8.12 -2.65 -11.02
N GLU A 58 7.72 -3.59 -11.86
CA GLU A 58 6.35 -4.15 -11.90
C GLU A 58 5.92 -4.75 -10.56
N GLN A 59 6.78 -5.54 -9.91
CA GLN A 59 6.46 -6.15 -8.62
C GLN A 59 6.26 -5.07 -7.55
N CYS A 60 7.11 -4.05 -7.51
CA CYS A 60 6.91 -2.94 -6.60
C CYS A 60 5.59 -2.20 -6.88
N GLN A 61 5.21 -2.02 -8.14
CA GLN A 61 3.95 -1.34 -8.48
C GLN A 61 2.70 -2.17 -8.10
N LEU A 62 2.77 -3.49 -8.25
CA LEU A 62 1.67 -4.39 -7.89
C LEU A 62 1.44 -4.48 -6.38
N TRP A 63 2.52 -4.62 -5.61
CA TRP A 63 2.43 -4.89 -4.17
C TRP A 63 2.44 -3.63 -3.30
N LYS A 64 2.96 -2.52 -3.82
CA LYS A 64 2.96 -1.25 -3.08
C LYS A 64 1.56 -0.67 -3.08
N ARG A 65 0.99 -0.53 -1.89
CA ARG A 65 -0.32 0.12 -1.72
C ARG A 65 -0.24 1.55 -2.26
N PRO A 66 -1.07 1.91 -3.25
CA PRO A 66 -1.12 3.29 -3.71
C PRO A 66 -1.63 4.16 -2.56
N SER A 67 -0.93 5.25 -2.23
CA SER A 67 -1.43 6.23 -1.27
C SER A 67 -2.47 7.14 -1.95
N LYS A 68 -3.50 6.54 -2.57
CA LYS A 68 -4.63 7.32 -3.10
C LYS A 68 -5.38 7.87 -1.90
N ARG A 69 -5.27 9.18 -1.69
CA ARG A 69 -6.16 9.91 -0.79
C ARG A 69 -7.43 10.17 -1.59
N TYR A 70 -8.38 9.23 -1.49
CA TYR A 70 -9.75 9.51 -1.87
C TYR A 70 -10.17 10.69 -0.98
N GLY A 71 -10.60 11.80 -1.59
CA GLY A 71 -10.91 13.03 -0.86
C GLY A 71 -12.02 12.83 0.17
N LYS A 72 -12.58 13.94 0.66
CA LYS A 72 -13.78 13.83 1.51
C LYS A 72 -14.92 13.21 0.68
N LEU A 73 -15.63 12.26 1.25
CA LEU A 73 -16.89 11.78 0.70
C LEU A 73 -17.82 13.00 0.53
N PRO A 74 -18.57 13.09 -0.59
CA PRO A 74 -19.60 14.10 -0.72
C PRO A 74 -20.64 13.93 0.40
N GLU A 75 -21.26 15.02 0.80
CA GLU A 75 -22.38 14.97 1.75
C GLU A 75 -23.51 14.14 1.16
N LYS A 76 -24.07 13.21 1.96
CA LYS A 76 -25.24 12.45 1.53
C LYS A 76 -26.44 13.39 1.48
N GLN A 77 -27.05 13.52 0.31
CA GLN A 77 -28.34 14.19 0.19
C GLN A 77 -29.39 13.35 0.92
N HIS A 78 -29.95 13.88 2.00
CA HIS A 78 -30.98 13.17 2.77
C HIS A 78 -32.36 13.47 2.19
N GLN A 79 -33.06 12.43 1.73
CA GLN A 79 -34.49 12.51 1.44
C GLN A 79 -35.27 12.36 2.74
N ALA A 80 -36.08 13.37 3.09
CA ALA A 80 -36.86 13.41 4.33
C ALA A 80 -38.21 12.68 4.22
N THR A 81 -38.60 12.35 2.99
CA THR A 81 -39.86 11.70 2.63
C THR A 81 -39.78 10.21 2.95
N PRO A 82 -40.64 9.69 3.86
CA PRO A 82 -40.64 8.26 4.19
C PRO A 82 -40.88 7.39 2.95
N TRP A 83 -40.21 6.24 2.90
CA TRP A 83 -40.37 5.21 1.86
C TRP A 83 -39.89 5.56 0.45
N GLU A 84 -39.23 6.71 0.25
CA GLU A 84 -38.69 7.10 -1.06
C GLU A 84 -37.43 6.30 -1.44
N GLU A 85 -36.56 6.02 -0.46
CA GLU A 85 -35.34 5.24 -0.65
C GLU A 85 -35.19 4.17 0.45
N VAL A 86 -34.90 2.94 0.05
CA VAL A 86 -34.63 1.81 0.96
C VAL A 86 -33.32 1.13 0.57
N ALA A 87 -32.30 1.22 1.43
CA ALA A 87 -31.04 0.51 1.26
C ALA A 87 -31.16 -0.90 1.85
N VAL A 88 -31.22 -1.92 0.99
CA VAL A 88 -31.29 -3.32 1.40
C VAL A 88 -29.87 -3.90 1.42
N ALA A 89 -29.48 -4.52 2.54
CA ALA A 89 -28.24 -5.25 2.68
C ALA A 89 -28.53 -6.70 3.08
N LEU A 90 -27.86 -7.64 2.40
CA LEU A 90 -27.89 -9.05 2.79
C LEU A 90 -26.91 -9.27 3.93
N ILE A 91 -27.33 -10.06 4.91
CA ILE A 91 -26.43 -10.55 5.94
C ILE A 91 -25.85 -11.89 5.45
N GLY A 92 -24.55 -12.09 5.70
CA GLY A 92 -23.83 -13.29 5.28
C GLY A 92 -24.43 -14.58 5.84
N SER A 93 -23.92 -15.72 5.38
CA SER A 93 -24.46 -17.05 5.67
C SER A 93 -24.69 -17.27 7.17
N TYR A 94 -25.94 -17.49 7.54
CA TYR A 94 -26.31 -18.00 8.85
C TYR A 94 -26.24 -19.52 8.82
N THR A 95 -25.52 -20.10 9.77
CA THR A 95 -25.62 -21.53 10.07
C THR A 95 -26.90 -21.74 10.87
N TYR A 96 -27.90 -22.35 10.24
CA TYR A 96 -29.10 -22.82 10.91
C TYR A 96 -28.85 -24.29 11.28
N SER A 97 -28.99 -24.60 12.55
CA SER A 97 -28.90 -25.96 13.09
C SER A 97 -30.17 -26.20 13.89
N ASP A 98 -30.89 -27.27 13.55
CA ASP A 98 -32.14 -27.70 14.20
C ASP A 98 -31.92 -28.28 15.60
N ASP A 99 -30.67 -28.38 16.05
CA ASP A 99 -30.31 -28.89 17.37
C ASP A 99 -30.71 -27.89 18.48
N ALA A 100 -31.47 -28.37 19.48
CA ALA A 100 -31.86 -27.58 20.65
C ALA A 100 -30.67 -27.07 21.50
N ASP A 101 -29.49 -27.67 21.32
CA ASP A 101 -28.21 -27.30 21.95
C ASP A 101 -27.30 -26.46 21.02
N ALA A 102 -27.78 -26.08 19.84
CA ALA A 102 -27.01 -25.24 18.94
C ALA A 102 -26.67 -23.88 19.58
N PRO A 103 -25.43 -23.40 19.44
CA PRO A 103 -25.02 -22.13 20.03
C PRO A 103 -25.90 -21.00 19.49
N LYS A 104 -26.68 -20.41 20.41
CA LYS A 104 -27.58 -19.27 20.13
C LYS A 104 -26.83 -18.20 19.33
N LEU A 105 -27.43 -17.79 18.21
CA LEU A 105 -26.99 -16.76 17.27
C LEU A 105 -26.03 -15.75 17.90
N GLN A 106 -24.72 -16.04 17.85
CA GLN A 106 -23.75 -15.13 18.40
C GLN A 106 -23.63 -13.98 17.42
N ARG A 107 -24.04 -12.77 17.85
CA ARG A 107 -23.84 -11.54 17.09
C ARG A 107 -22.36 -11.45 16.73
N ARG A 108 -21.98 -11.80 15.50
CA ARG A 108 -20.70 -11.39 14.95
C ARG A 108 -20.76 -9.87 14.94
N ARG A 109 -19.98 -9.27 15.83
CA ARG A 109 -19.90 -7.82 16.06
C ARG A 109 -19.92 -7.12 14.71
N CYS A 110 -20.94 -6.30 14.47
CA CYS A 110 -21.00 -5.47 13.28
C CYS A 110 -19.71 -4.65 13.24
N THR A 111 -18.83 -4.92 12.27
CA THR A 111 -17.56 -4.22 12.10
C THR A 111 -17.75 -2.89 11.39
N CYS A 112 -18.95 -2.28 11.48
CA CYS A 112 -19.10 -0.89 11.13
C CYS A 112 -18.15 -0.11 12.03
N THR A 113 -17.02 0.30 11.47
CA THR A 113 -16.11 1.25 12.07
C THR A 113 -16.93 2.49 12.31
N SER A 114 -17.35 2.72 13.55
CA SER A 114 -18.02 3.93 13.94
C SER A 114 -17.15 5.09 13.48
N ALA A 115 -17.68 5.86 12.54
CA ALA A 115 -17.22 7.21 12.33
C ALA A 115 -17.37 7.90 13.70
N ARG A 116 -16.25 8.10 14.40
CA ARG A 116 -16.20 9.01 15.53
C ARG A 116 -16.47 10.40 14.98
N SER A 117 -17.73 10.81 14.99
CA SER A 117 -18.08 12.22 15.01
C SER A 117 -17.49 12.81 16.30
N LYS A 118 -16.40 13.57 16.16
CA LYS A 118 -16.03 14.54 17.20
C LYS A 118 -17.08 15.64 17.15
N ALA A 119 -17.97 15.64 18.15
CA ALA A 119 -18.72 16.83 18.50
C ALA A 119 -17.78 17.76 19.28
N ILE A 120 -17.69 19.00 18.76
CA ILE A 120 -17.31 20.28 19.38
C ILE A 120 -16.08 20.25 20.30
#